data_AF-A0A0P1H6C4-F1
#
_entry.id   AF-A0A0P1H6C4-F1
#
_cell.length_a   1.000
_cell.length_b   1.000
_cell.length_c   1.000
_cell.angle_alpha   90.00
_cell.angle_beta   90.00
_cell.angle_gamma   90.00
#
_symmetry.space_group_name_H-M   'P 1'
#
loop_
_entity.id
_entity.type
_entity.pdbx_description
1 polymer ?
#
loop_
_entity_poly.entity_id
_entity_poly.type
_entity_poly.pdbx_seq_one_letter_code
_entity_poly.pdbx_strand_id
1 'polypeptide(L)'
;MKHMLAIPLICLGLLTFAASARAADCYADYKAKQNNPLKLHYGVIQLRGGCSKPAAKDEIQARIAPAGWTLLNVMSVFGPEGLQQRKANAGSYYLRF
;
A
#
# COMPACT_ATOMS: atom_id res chain seq x y z
N MET A 1 68.20 -6.60 -16.52
CA MET A 1 67.80 -6.21 -17.89
C MET A 1 66.31 -6.42 -18.03
N LYS A 2 65.65 -5.42 -18.63
CA LYS A 2 64.22 -5.23 -18.87
C LYS A 2 63.45 -6.53 -19.16
N HIS A 3 62.35 -6.75 -18.43
CA HIS A 3 61.08 -7.12 -19.04
C HIS A 3 59.95 -6.42 -18.28
N MET A 4 59.50 -5.31 -18.87
CA MET A 4 58.18 -4.73 -18.67
C MET A 4 57.14 -5.80 -19.02
N LEU A 5 56.06 -5.92 -18.24
CA LEU A 5 54.72 -6.21 -18.76
C LEU A 5 53.69 -5.94 -17.66
N ALA A 6 52.94 -4.87 -17.90
CA ALA A 6 51.80 -4.44 -17.12
C ALA A 6 50.63 -5.41 -17.31
N ILE A 7 49.92 -5.74 -16.22
CA ILE A 7 48.56 -6.27 -16.28
C ILE A 7 47.75 -5.58 -15.18
N PRO A 8 46.79 -4.70 -15.52
CA PRO A 8 45.91 -4.07 -14.53
C PRO A 8 44.83 -5.10 -14.17
N LEU A 9 44.83 -5.59 -12.92
CA LEU A 9 43.77 -6.48 -12.47
C LEU A 9 42.54 -5.65 -12.12
N ILE A 10 41.55 -5.75 -13.01
CA ILE A 10 40.24 -5.13 -13.02
C ILE A 10 39.51 -5.33 -11.68
N CYS A 11 39.25 -4.22 -10.97
CA CYS A 11 38.28 -4.17 -9.87
C CYS A 11 36.87 -4.29 -10.45
N LEU A 12 36.33 -5.50 -10.51
CA LEU A 12 34.93 -5.74 -10.85
C LEU A 12 34.06 -5.48 -9.62
N GLY A 13 33.72 -4.21 -9.38
CA GLY A 13 32.74 -3.82 -8.37
C GLY A 13 31.35 -4.31 -8.76
N LEU A 14 30.88 -5.36 -8.09
CA LEU A 14 29.53 -5.86 -8.22
C LEU A 14 28.56 -4.81 -7.61
N LEU A 15 28.03 -3.93 -8.46
CA LEU A 15 26.92 -3.05 -8.10
C LEU A 15 25.68 -3.92 -7.91
N THR A 16 25.40 -4.31 -6.67
CA THR A 16 24.12 -4.90 -6.29
C THR A 16 23.04 -3.84 -6.52
N PHE A 17 22.31 -3.96 -7.62
CA PHE A 17 21.05 -3.26 -7.81
C PHE A 17 20.10 -3.75 -6.72
N ALA A 18 19.98 -2.97 -5.63
CA ALA A 18 18.85 -3.08 -4.74
C ALA A 18 17.62 -2.73 -5.60
N ALA A 19 16.90 -3.76 -6.04
CA ALA A 19 15.61 -3.59 -6.66
C ALA A 19 14.72 -2.94 -5.61
N SER A 20 14.58 -1.61 -5.69
CA SER A 20 13.52 -0.91 -4.99
C SER A 20 12.23 -1.53 -5.51
N ALA A 21 11.60 -2.37 -4.70
CA ALA A 21 10.22 -2.75 -4.93
C ALA A 21 9.45 -1.43 -4.98
N ARG A 22 9.16 -0.95 -6.19
CA ARG A 22 8.24 0.16 -6.38
C ARG A 22 6.94 -0.41 -5.85
N ALA A 23 6.59 -0.05 -4.62
CA ALA A 23 5.28 -0.36 -4.08
C ALA A 23 4.30 0.25 -5.09
N ALA A 24 3.68 -0.59 -5.91
CA ALA A 24 2.55 -0.13 -6.70
C ALA A 24 1.59 0.50 -5.69
N ASP A 25 1.15 1.73 -5.95
CA ASP A 25 0.19 2.39 -5.10
C ASP A 25 -1.09 1.54 -5.06
N CYS A 26 -1.27 0.81 -3.97
CA CYS A 26 -2.36 -0.12 -3.80
C CYS A 26 -3.40 0.50 -2.89
N TYR A 27 -4.65 0.32 -3.28
CA TYR A 27 -5.78 0.86 -2.58
C TYR A 27 -6.76 -0.26 -2.27
N ALA A 28 -7.55 -0.04 -1.24
CA ALA A 28 -8.67 -0.88 -0.92
C ALA A 28 -9.90 -0.04 -0.65
N ASP A 29 -11.05 -0.59 -1.01
CA ASP A 29 -12.32 -0.07 -0.59
C ASP A 29 -13.00 -1.01 0.37
N TYR A 30 -13.67 -0.42 1.35
CA TYR A 30 -14.18 -1.16 2.49
C TYR A 30 -15.48 -0.57 3.00
N LYS A 31 -16.19 -1.37 3.78
CA LYS A 31 -17.34 -0.95 4.57
C LYS A 31 -16.99 -1.06 6.04
N ALA A 32 -17.39 -0.07 6.82
CA ALA A 32 -17.21 -0.07 8.26
C ALA A 32 -18.44 0.47 8.99
N LYS A 33 -18.54 0.13 10.28
CA LYS A 33 -19.60 0.59 11.17
C LYS A 33 -19.08 1.21 12.45
N GLN A 34 -19.82 2.15 12.99
CA GLN A 34 -19.73 2.61 14.38
C GLN A 34 -21.04 2.20 15.05
N ASN A 35 -21.00 1.79 16.30
CA ASN A 35 -22.20 1.51 17.09
C ASN A 35 -22.47 2.68 18.05
N ASN A 36 -23.74 2.87 18.44
CA ASN A 36 -24.18 3.80 19.48
C ASN A 36 -23.73 5.28 19.30
N PRO A 37 -24.29 6.03 18.32
CA PRO A 37 -25.33 5.65 17.37
C PRO A 37 -24.79 4.83 16.19
N LEU A 38 -25.65 3.98 15.59
CA LEU A 38 -25.26 3.20 14.42
C LEU A 38 -24.94 4.12 13.25
N LYS A 39 -23.70 4.07 12.76
CA LYS A 39 -23.28 4.73 11.52
C LYS A 39 -22.62 3.70 10.62
N LEU A 40 -22.84 3.83 9.32
CA LEU A 40 -22.20 3.03 8.29
C LEU A 40 -21.46 3.97 7.36
N HIS A 41 -20.30 3.53 6.86
CA HIS A 41 -19.69 4.22 5.74
C HIS A 41 -18.93 3.27 4.82
N TYR A 42 -18.77 3.75 3.59
CA TYR A 42 -17.84 3.24 2.61
C TYR A 42 -16.59 4.13 2.63
N GLY A 43 -15.41 3.50 2.60
CA GLY A 43 -14.14 4.21 2.61
C GLY A 43 -13.19 3.67 1.55
N VAL A 44 -12.24 4.51 1.16
CA VAL A 44 -11.12 4.13 0.29
C VAL A 44 -9.83 4.49 1.02
N ILE A 45 -8.86 3.60 0.98
CA ILE A 45 -7.60 3.74 1.73
C ILE A 45 -6.43 3.30 0.86
N GLN A 46 -5.30 4.00 0.97
CA GLN A 46 -4.03 3.55 0.40
C GLN A 46 -3.38 2.56 1.36
N LEU A 47 -3.02 1.38 0.87
CA LEU A 47 -2.38 0.31 1.61
C LEU A 47 -0.86 0.48 1.63
N ARG A 48 -0.25 0.18 2.78
CA ARG A 48 1.20 0.22 2.98
C ARG A 48 1.80 -1.17 3.16
N GLY A 49 1.02 -2.12 3.69
CA GLY A 49 1.44 -3.49 3.99
C GLY A 49 1.32 -4.48 2.83
N GLY A 50 0.96 -4.02 1.63
CA GLY A 50 0.86 -4.82 0.42
C GLY A 50 -0.55 -4.93 -0.17
N CYS A 51 -0.64 -5.50 -1.37
CA CYS A 51 -1.81 -5.43 -2.24
C CYS A 51 -2.71 -6.68 -2.16
N SER A 52 -2.85 -7.27 -0.97
CA SER A 52 -3.69 -8.45 -0.76
C SER A 52 -4.88 -8.15 0.15
N LYS A 53 -6.00 -8.85 -0.03
CA LYS A 53 -7.17 -8.69 0.85
C LYS A 53 -6.87 -8.97 2.33
N PRO A 54 -6.09 -10.02 2.70
CA PRO A 54 -5.71 -10.24 4.09
C PRO A 54 -4.89 -9.09 4.67
N ALA A 55 -3.84 -8.64 3.97
CA ALA A 55 -3.03 -7.50 4.42
C ALA A 55 -3.86 -6.22 4.56
N ALA A 56 -4.76 -5.97 3.60
CA ALA A 56 -5.68 -4.85 3.64
C ALA A 56 -6.60 -4.90 4.87
N LYS A 57 -7.15 -6.08 5.20
CA LYS A 57 -8.07 -6.24 6.33
C LYS A 57 -7.41 -5.82 7.64
N ASP A 58 -6.21 -6.33 7.91
CA ASP A 58 -5.50 -6.07 9.16
C ASP A 58 -5.08 -4.60 9.26
N GLU A 59 -4.53 -4.05 8.17
CA GLU A 59 -4.14 -2.65 8.11
C GLU A 59 -5.33 -1.69 8.26
N ILE A 60 -6.43 -1.94 7.55
CA ILE A 60 -7.64 -1.10 7.61
C ILE A 60 -8.23 -1.14 9.02
N GLN A 61 -8.39 -2.34 9.60
CA GLN A 61 -8.95 -2.49 10.94
C GLN A 61 -8.11 -1.73 11.97
N ALA A 62 -6.78 -1.81 11.88
CA ALA A 62 -5.88 -1.08 12.78
C ALA A 62 -6.00 0.45 12.63
N ARG A 63 -6.18 0.96 11.40
CA ARG A 63 -6.23 2.41 11.13
C ARG A 63 -7.56 3.07 11.47
N ILE A 64 -8.68 2.36 11.31
CA ILE A 64 -10.01 2.93 11.55
C ILE A 64 -10.52 2.73 12.98
N ALA A 65 -10.01 1.73 13.70
CA ALA A 65 -10.41 1.44 15.09
C ALA A 65 -10.22 2.60 16.08
N PRO A 66 -9.12 3.39 16.04
CA PRO A 66 -8.95 4.54 16.92
C PRO A 66 -10.03 5.61 16.74
N ALA A 67 -10.62 5.69 15.55
CA ALA A 67 -11.75 6.56 15.27
C ALA A 67 -13.10 5.92 15.63
N GLY A 68 -13.12 4.77 16.32
CA GLY A 68 -14.34 4.06 16.74
C GLY A 68 -14.98 3.20 15.66
N TRP A 69 -14.38 3.09 14.48
CA TRP A 69 -14.92 2.26 13.39
C TRP A 69 -14.52 0.79 13.53
N THR A 70 -15.44 -0.08 13.17
CA THR A 70 -15.23 -1.53 13.04
C THR A 70 -15.33 -1.90 11.57
N LEU A 71 -14.32 -2.58 11.04
CA LEU A 71 -14.31 -3.06 9.66
C LEU A 71 -15.37 -4.15 9.49
N LEU A 72 -16.22 -3.99 8.49
CA LEU A 72 -17.22 -5.00 8.12
C LEU A 72 -16.70 -5.90 7.01
N ASN A 73 -16.17 -5.29 5.94
CA ASN A 73 -15.67 -6.04 4.80
C ASN A 73 -14.71 -5.20 3.95
N VAL A 74 -13.71 -5.86 3.37
CA VAL A 74 -12.87 -5.33 2.29
C VAL A 74 -13.49 -5.75 0.97
N MET A 75 -14.01 -4.79 0.21
CA MET A 75 -14.73 -5.06 -1.02
C MET A 75 -13.76 -5.49 -2.13
N SER A 76 -12.77 -4.65 -2.40
CA SER A 76 -11.73 -4.90 -3.40
C SER A 76 -10.38 -4.31 -2.96
N VAL A 77 -9.33 -4.84 -3.56
CA VAL A 77 -7.99 -4.25 -3.57
C VAL A 77 -7.68 -3.95 -5.03
N PHE A 78 -7.20 -2.75 -5.34
CA PHE A 78 -7.08 -2.23 -6.70
C PHE A 78 -5.92 -1.23 -6.82
N GLY A 79 -5.50 -0.94 -8.05
CA GLY A 79 -4.45 0.03 -8.34
C GLY A 79 -4.97 1.46 -8.52
N PRO A 80 -4.11 2.43 -8.85
CA PRO A 80 -4.47 3.84 -8.98
C PRO A 80 -5.57 4.12 -9.99
N GLU A 81 -5.71 3.27 -11.01
CA GLU A 81 -6.74 3.35 -12.05
C GLU A 81 -8.16 3.27 -11.49
N GLY A 82 -8.35 2.53 -10.38
CA GLY A 82 -9.65 2.35 -9.75
C GLY A 82 -10.01 3.43 -8.72
N LEU A 83 -9.15 4.43 -8.54
CA LEU A 83 -9.23 5.35 -7.41
C LEU A 83 -10.29 6.44 -7.62
N GLN A 84 -10.25 7.13 -8.76
CA GLN A 84 -11.13 8.27 -9.03
C GLN A 84 -12.61 7.88 -9.06
N GLN A 85 -12.95 6.73 -9.63
CA GLN A 85 -14.34 6.24 -9.70
C GLN A 85 -14.99 5.96 -8.34
N ARG A 86 -14.19 5.83 -7.27
CA ARG A 86 -14.68 5.56 -5.90
C ARG A 86 -14.76 6.81 -5.03
N LYS A 87 -14.23 7.95 -5.50
CA LYS A 87 -14.16 9.21 -4.74
C LYS A 87 -15.54 9.70 -4.29
N ALA A 88 -16.50 9.73 -5.21
CA ALA A 88 -17.86 10.19 -4.90
C ALA A 88 -18.55 9.30 -3.85
N ASN A 89 -18.39 7.98 -3.96
CA ASN A 89 -18.98 7.01 -3.03
C ASN A 89 -18.35 7.07 -1.63
N ALA A 90 -17.04 7.29 -1.55
CA ALA A 90 -16.32 7.37 -0.28
C ALA A 90 -16.48 8.72 0.43
N GLY A 91 -16.76 9.80 -0.31
CA GLY A 91 -16.99 11.13 0.26
C GLY A 91 -15.90 11.53 1.24
N SER A 92 -16.29 11.86 2.48
CA SER A 92 -15.37 12.25 3.55
C SER A 92 -14.43 11.14 4.05
N TYR A 93 -14.59 9.91 3.57
CA TYR A 93 -13.74 8.76 3.91
C TYR A 93 -12.85 8.31 2.75
N TYR A 94 -12.77 9.12 1.70
CA TYR A 94 -11.82 8.91 0.62
C TYR A 94 -10.41 9.29 1.07
N LEU A 95 -9.52 8.30 1.17
CA LEU A 95 -8.13 8.43 1.58
C LEU A 95 -7.92 9.13 2.93
N ARG A 96 -8.94 9.11 3.79
CA ARG A 96 -8.93 9.80 5.08
C ARG A 96 -8.10 9.05 6.14
N PHE A 97 -8.27 7.74 6.19
CA PHE A 97 -7.63 6.87 7.16
C PHE A 97 -6.35 6.32 6.60
#